data_AF-A0A176SZ30-F1
#
_entry.id   AF-A0A176SZ30-F1
#
_cell.length_a   1.000
_cell.length_b   1.000
_cell.length_c   1.000
_cell.angle_alpha   90.00
_cell.angle_beta   90.00
_cell.angle_gamma   90.00
#
_symmetry.space_group_name_H-M   'P 1'
#
loop_
_entity.id
_entity.type
_entity.pdbx_description
1 polymer ?
#
loop_
_entity_poly.entity_id
_entity_poly.type
_entity_poly.pdbx_seq_one_letter_code
_entity_poly.pdbx_strand_id
1 'polypeptide(L)'
;MKKVAFTLVLTISMFSCNSIQNIGSSSNLKQAATLLGSLSSNSTVQQISTLFTLLDTNKDEAISTTEAIGSVAENFNVLDTDNSTSLDLTELTGLLALLK
;
A
#
# COMPACT_ATOMS: atom_id res chain seq x y z
N MET A 1 5.12 -61.90 18.66
CA MET A 1 5.48 -61.08 17.49
C MET A 1 4.38 -60.07 17.21
N LYS A 2 4.55 -58.79 17.59
CA LYS A 2 3.73 -57.68 17.06
C LYS A 2 4.67 -56.48 16.92
N LYS A 3 5.10 -56.22 15.69
CA LYS A 3 6.00 -55.11 15.34
C LYS A 3 5.15 -53.85 15.28
N VAL A 4 5.41 -52.89 16.16
CA VAL A 4 4.82 -51.55 16.10
C VAL A 4 5.68 -50.76 15.12
N ALA A 5 5.24 -50.66 13.88
CA ALA A 5 5.89 -49.84 12.87
C ALA A 5 5.42 -48.39 13.05
N PHE A 6 6.34 -47.55 13.52
CA PHE A 6 6.28 -46.10 13.41
C PHE A 6 6.10 -45.73 11.93
N THR A 7 5.01 -45.07 11.55
CA THR A 7 4.88 -44.46 10.23
C THR A 7 4.51 -43.00 10.41
N LEU A 8 5.56 -42.19 10.57
CA LEU A 8 5.52 -40.74 10.44
C LEU A 8 5.35 -40.42 8.95
N VAL A 9 4.11 -40.18 8.52
CA VAL A 9 3.85 -39.57 7.22
C VAL A 9 3.66 -38.08 7.46
N LEU A 10 4.78 -37.36 7.50
CA LEU A 10 4.77 -35.90 7.39
C LEU A 10 4.60 -35.57 5.90
N THR A 11 3.35 -35.45 5.45
CA THR A 11 3.06 -34.90 4.12
C THR A 11 3.46 -33.44 4.16
N ILE A 12 4.62 -33.12 3.57
CA ILE A 12 5.07 -31.76 3.35
C ILE A 12 4.07 -31.15 2.36
N SER A 13 3.09 -30.42 2.89
CA SER A 13 2.26 -29.53 2.10
C SER A 13 3.18 -28.45 1.53
N MET A 14 3.67 -28.66 0.31
CA MET A 14 4.32 -27.60 -0.46
C MET A 14 3.25 -26.59 -0.88
N PHE A 15 2.77 -25.80 0.08
CA PHE A 15 2.26 -24.46 -0.22
C PHE A 15 3.47 -23.58 -0.50
N SER A 16 4.22 -23.86 -1.58
CA SER A 16 5.03 -22.83 -2.20
C SER A 16 4.10 -22.00 -3.09
N CYS A 17 3.15 -21.33 -2.45
CA CYS A 17 2.59 -20.12 -3.01
C CYS A 17 3.56 -18.99 -2.64
N ASN A 18 4.72 -18.99 -3.27
CA ASN A 18 5.46 -17.75 -3.49
C ASN A 18 4.76 -17.00 -4.64
N SER A 19 3.51 -16.64 -4.41
CA SER A 19 2.83 -15.57 -5.12
C SER A 19 2.36 -14.60 -4.05
N ILE A 20 3.33 -13.94 -3.43
CA ILE A 20 3.15 -12.53 -3.06
C ILE A 20 3.20 -11.76 -4.38
N GLN A 21 2.21 -12.01 -5.23
CA GLN A 21 1.83 -11.08 -6.28
C GLN A 21 0.83 -10.15 -5.62
N ASN A 22 0.99 -8.85 -5.88
CA ASN A 22 0.08 -7.78 -5.50
C ASN A 22 0.40 -6.95 -4.25
N ILE A 23 1.69 -6.70 -3.99
CA ILE A 23 2.06 -5.35 -3.52
C ILE A 23 2.37 -4.61 -4.83
N GLY A 24 1.59 -3.59 -5.17
CA GLY A 24 1.49 -3.02 -6.52
C GLY A 24 2.80 -2.93 -7.29
N SER A 25 2.74 -3.24 -8.60
CA SER A 25 3.85 -3.26 -9.55
C SER A 25 5.02 -2.38 -9.10
N SER A 26 6.20 -2.95 -8.86
CA SER A 26 7.38 -2.25 -8.32
C SER A 26 7.69 -0.91 -9.02
N SER A 27 7.29 -0.76 -10.29
CA SER A 27 7.31 0.48 -11.05
C SER A 27 6.43 1.60 -10.48
N ASN A 28 5.20 1.30 -10.04
CA ASN A 28 4.23 2.27 -9.52
C ASN A 28 4.69 2.81 -8.17
N LEU A 29 5.15 1.94 -7.27
CA LEU A 29 5.70 2.38 -5.98
C LEU A 29 6.94 3.26 -6.14
N LYS A 30 7.84 2.96 -7.08
CA LYS A 30 9.02 3.80 -7.37
C LYS A 30 8.63 5.16 -7.94
N GLN A 31 7.66 5.19 -8.84
CA GLN A 31 7.13 6.42 -9.41
C GLN A 31 6.41 7.25 -8.34
N ALA A 32 5.59 6.61 -7.51
CA ALA A 32 4.90 7.25 -6.39
C ALA A 32 5.91 7.86 -5.41
N ALA A 33 6.95 7.13 -5.01
CA ALA A 33 7.98 7.62 -4.11
C ALA A 33 8.77 8.80 -4.71
N THR A 34 9.07 8.74 -6.01
CA THR A 34 9.76 9.82 -6.73
C THR A 34 8.89 11.07 -6.80
N LEU A 35 7.61 10.90 -7.15
CA LEU A 35 6.65 11.98 -7.21
C LEU A 35 6.45 12.59 -5.82
N LEU A 36 6.23 11.76 -4.79
CA LEU A 36 6.08 12.18 -3.39
C LEU A 36 7.28 12.99 -2.91
N GLY A 37 8.51 12.58 -3.24
CA GLY A 37 9.72 13.33 -2.90
C GLY A 37 9.87 14.66 -3.65
N SER A 38 9.12 14.88 -4.73
CA SER A 38 9.09 16.15 -5.48
C SER A 38 7.92 17.07 -5.09
N LEU A 39 6.97 16.58 -4.28
CA LEU A 39 5.85 17.39 -3.83
C LEU A 39 6.30 18.43 -2.80
N SER A 40 5.62 19.57 -2.81
CA SER A 40 5.75 20.65 -1.82
C SER A 40 4.37 21.24 -1.53
N SER A 41 4.27 22.16 -0.58
CA SER A 41 2.99 22.82 -0.26
C SER A 41 2.39 23.62 -1.43
N ASN A 42 3.19 23.91 -2.48
CA ASN A 42 2.75 24.59 -3.71
C ASN A 42 2.42 23.63 -4.86
N SER A 43 2.49 22.32 -4.63
CA SER A 43 2.14 21.34 -5.66
C SER A 43 0.66 21.42 -6.03
N THR A 44 0.36 20.99 -7.24
CA THR A 44 -1.00 21.06 -7.80
C THR A 44 -1.84 19.85 -7.42
N VAL A 45 -3.17 20.02 -7.44
CA VAL A 45 -4.13 18.90 -7.31
C VAL A 45 -3.89 17.82 -8.37
N GLN A 46 -3.43 18.20 -9.58
CA GLN A 46 -3.10 17.23 -10.64
C GLN A 46 -1.94 16.30 -10.24
N GLN A 47 -0.93 16.83 -9.53
CA GLN A 47 0.18 16.01 -9.02
C GLN A 47 -0.29 15.08 -7.90
N ILE A 48 -1.20 15.54 -7.04
CA ILE A 48 -1.83 14.68 -6.03
C ILE A 48 -2.68 13.58 -6.66
N SER A 49 -3.50 13.90 -7.67
CA SER A 49 -4.28 12.89 -8.41
C SER A 49 -3.39 11.86 -9.12
N THR A 50 -2.23 12.29 -9.62
CA THR A 50 -1.23 11.37 -10.16
C THR A 50 -0.65 10.48 -9.07
N LEU A 51 -0.31 11.03 -7.91
CA LEU A 51 0.16 10.25 -6.76
C LEU A 51 -0.91 9.25 -6.31
N PHE A 52 -2.16 9.68 -6.18
CA PHE A 52 -3.31 8.84 -5.85
C PHE A 52 -3.38 7.63 -6.78
N THR A 53 -3.38 7.86 -8.09
CA THR A 53 -3.44 6.80 -9.11
C THR A 53 -2.24 5.84 -9.04
N LEU A 54 -1.08 6.31 -8.58
CA LEU A 54 0.11 5.47 -8.43
C LEU A 54 0.09 4.62 -7.15
N LEU A 55 -0.58 5.10 -6.10
CA LEU A 55 -0.75 4.41 -4.82
C LEU A 55 -1.96 3.47 -4.80
N ASP A 56 -3.04 3.83 -5.51
CA ASP A 56 -4.26 3.02 -5.66
C ASP A 56 -3.98 1.84 -6.61
N THR A 57 -3.37 0.80 -6.05
CA THR A 57 -2.83 -0.32 -6.83
C THR A 57 -3.90 -1.37 -7.13
N ASN A 58 -4.84 -1.53 -6.22
CA ASN A 58 -6.02 -2.38 -6.38
C ASN A 58 -7.15 -1.70 -7.18
N LYS A 59 -7.07 -0.39 -7.41
CA LYS A 59 -8.02 0.42 -8.19
C LYS A 59 -9.42 0.44 -7.59
N ASP A 60 -9.50 0.49 -6.27
CA ASP A 60 -10.77 0.59 -5.55
C ASP A 60 -11.18 2.04 -5.23
N GLU A 61 -10.46 3.01 -5.80
CA GLU A 61 -10.66 4.45 -5.58
C GLU A 61 -10.42 4.86 -4.12
N ALA A 62 -9.60 4.10 -3.39
CA ALA A 62 -9.24 4.38 -2.01
C ALA A 62 -7.80 3.94 -1.69
N ILE A 63 -7.03 4.75 -0.98
CA ILE A 63 -5.68 4.35 -0.54
C ILE A 63 -5.77 3.66 0.81
N SER A 64 -5.48 2.37 0.84
CA SER A 64 -5.36 1.63 2.10
C SER A 64 -4.05 1.94 2.84
N THR A 65 -4.00 1.60 4.12
CA THR A 65 -2.76 1.71 4.93
C THR A 65 -1.60 0.90 4.36
N THR A 66 -1.87 -0.17 3.60
CA THR A 66 -0.85 -0.98 2.92
C THR A 66 -0.35 -0.38 1.61
N GLU A 67 -1.11 0.53 1.01
CA GLU A 67 -0.77 1.24 -0.23
C GLU A 67 -0.11 2.59 0.04
N ALA A 68 -0.42 3.21 1.18
CA ALA A 68 0.21 4.44 1.60
C ALA A 68 1.73 4.27 1.80
N ILE A 69 2.50 5.25 1.36
CA ILE A 69 3.96 5.29 1.53
C ILE A 69 4.44 6.66 2.01
N GLY A 70 5.63 6.70 2.61
CA GLY A 70 6.31 7.94 3.00
C GLY A 70 5.42 8.86 3.84
N SER A 71 5.42 10.16 3.51
CA SER A 71 4.63 11.17 4.21
C SER A 71 3.10 10.95 4.15
N VAL A 72 2.59 10.16 3.20
CA VAL A 72 1.18 9.74 3.20
C VAL A 72 0.91 8.74 4.32
N ALA A 73 1.76 7.73 4.46
CA ALA A 73 1.64 6.74 5.53
C ALA A 73 1.88 7.34 6.92
N GLU A 74 2.88 8.23 7.04
CA GLU A 74 3.21 8.91 8.30
C GLU A 74 2.07 9.81 8.81
N ASN A 75 1.26 10.35 7.90
CA ASN A 75 0.15 11.25 8.22
C ASN A 75 -1.21 10.63 7.92
N PHE A 76 -1.30 9.32 7.73
CA PHE A 76 -2.54 8.65 7.28
C PHE A 76 -3.74 9.03 8.13
N ASN A 77 -3.63 8.90 9.46
CA ASN A 77 -4.71 9.24 10.39
C ASN A 77 -5.06 10.74 10.44
N VAL A 78 -4.14 11.61 9.99
CA VAL A 78 -4.40 13.05 9.90
C VAL A 78 -5.17 13.37 8.62
N LEU A 79 -4.92 12.59 7.55
CA LEU A 79 -5.56 12.71 6.25
C LEU A 79 -6.93 12.02 6.22
N ASP A 80 -7.10 10.89 6.91
CA ASP A 80 -8.35 10.14 7.08
C ASP A 80 -9.28 10.92 8.03
N THR A 81 -9.98 11.91 7.49
CA THR A 81 -10.79 12.85 8.27
C THR A 81 -12.17 12.30 8.59
N ASP A 82 -12.66 11.38 7.76
CA ASP A 82 -13.96 10.72 7.96
C ASP A 82 -13.84 9.40 8.76
N ASN A 83 -12.62 8.96 9.06
CA ASN A 83 -12.30 7.70 9.76
C ASN A 83 -12.76 6.46 8.99
N SER A 84 -12.76 6.52 7.66
CA SER A 84 -13.10 5.40 6.77
C SER A 84 -12.04 4.31 6.74
N THR A 85 -10.87 4.52 7.34
CA THR A 85 -9.69 3.62 7.30
C THR A 85 -9.04 3.49 5.92
N SER A 86 -9.39 4.42 5.03
CA SER A 86 -8.86 4.59 3.69
C SER A 86 -8.73 6.08 3.38
N LEU A 87 -7.92 6.46 2.40
CA LEU A 87 -7.86 7.85 1.93
C LEU A 87 -8.50 7.97 0.56
N ASP A 88 -9.50 8.84 0.43
CA ASP A 88 -9.97 9.25 -0.89
C ASP A 88 -9.08 10.35 -1.51
N LEU A 89 -9.36 10.75 -2.75
CA LEU A 89 -8.58 11.79 -3.43
C LEU A 89 -8.66 13.15 -2.70
N THR A 90 -9.83 13.48 -2.13
CA THR A 90 -10.06 14.74 -1.41
C THR A 90 -9.19 14.78 -0.16
N GLU A 91 -9.18 13.72 0.62
CA GLU A 91 -8.36 13.56 1.81
C GLU A 91 -6.87 13.61 1.49
N LEU A 92 -6.44 12.94 0.41
CA LEU A 92 -5.06 12.98 -0.03
C LEU A 92 -4.60 14.39 -0.45
N THR A 93 -5.51 15.27 -0.90
CA THR A 93 -5.13 16.68 -1.17
C THR A 93 -4.67 17.42 0.08
N GLY A 94 -5.12 16.99 1.27
CA GLY A 94 -4.67 17.52 2.56
C GLY A 94 -3.17 17.34 2.80
N LEU A 95 -2.52 16.39 2.11
CA LEU A 95 -1.08 16.17 2.19
C LEU A 95 -0.28 17.44 1.94
N LEU A 96 -0.73 18.31 1.03
CA LEU A 96 -0.03 19.55 0.67
C LEU A 96 0.17 20.48 1.88
N ALA A 97 -0.78 20.50 2.81
CA ALA A 97 -0.68 21.30 4.03
C ALA A 97 0.33 20.72 5.06
N LEU A 98 0.70 19.45 4.90
CA LEU A 98 1.63 18.74 5.78
C LEU A 98 3.07 18.73 5.24
N LEU A 99 3.24 19.06 3.96
CA LEU A 99 4.55 19.26 3.35
C LEU A 99 5.13 20.62 3.78
N LYS A 100 6.40 20.62 4.19
CA LYS A 100 7.15 21.80 4.67
C LYS A 100 7.96 22.45 3.57
#